data_AF-A0A939I9J2-F1
#
_entry.id   AF-A0A939I9J2-F1
#
_cell.length_a   1.000
_cell.length_b   1.000
_cell.length_c   1.000
_cell.angle_alpha   90.00
_cell.angle_beta   90.00
_cell.angle_gamma   90.00
#
_symmetry.space_group_name_H-M   'P 1'
#
loop_
_entity.id
_entity.type
_entity.pdbx_description
1 polymer ?
#
loop_
_entity_poly.entity_id
_entity_poly.type
_entity_poly.pdbx_seq_one_letter_code
_entity_poly.pdbx_strand_id
1 'polypeptide(L)'
;MAEASARKQLRRFGGVDELVDAAELLDVTFLEVSGRRLFDRPEERREEDDRTSLLAWLREADDGTGLEVRCRLELGNTQANFVVDAVAAFTVGEPFELEPTLQQEFIELIGVTILYPYLRESVHSTAVKLGVDTPMLSLRNPWAAARQVQHQRS
;
A
#
# COMPACT_ATOMS: atom_id res chain seq x y z
N MET A 1 -11.80 45.90 -8.10
CA MET A 1 -10.49 45.62 -7.51
C MET A 1 -10.07 44.24 -7.94
N ALA A 2 -8.93 44.15 -8.63
CA ALA A 2 -8.46 42.94 -9.28
C ALA A 2 -7.86 41.98 -8.24
N GLU A 3 -8.56 40.88 -7.94
CA GLU A 3 -7.92 39.70 -7.39
C GLU A 3 -7.19 39.02 -8.55
N ALA A 4 -5.90 39.34 -8.67
CA ALA A 4 -4.98 38.55 -9.46
C ALA A 4 -5.02 37.13 -8.91
N SER A 5 -5.78 36.26 -9.58
CA SER A 5 -5.76 34.82 -9.41
C SER A 5 -4.31 34.37 -9.52
N ALA A 6 -3.67 34.13 -8.37
CA ALA A 6 -2.38 33.47 -8.32
C ALA A 6 -2.60 32.06 -8.85
N ARG A 7 -2.38 31.87 -10.16
CA ARG A 7 -2.17 30.54 -10.74
C ARG A 7 -0.95 29.97 -10.03
N LYS A 8 -1.19 29.26 -8.94
CA LYS A 8 -0.17 28.48 -8.23
C LYS A 8 0.38 27.53 -9.30
N GLN A 9 1.62 27.76 -9.74
CA GLN A 9 2.24 26.90 -10.74
C GLN A 9 2.36 25.52 -10.09
N LEU A 10 1.76 24.52 -10.74
CA LEU A 10 1.89 23.14 -10.32
C LEU A 10 3.34 22.71 -10.56
N ARG A 11 3.99 22.18 -9.52
CA ARG A 11 5.29 21.54 -9.67
C ARG A 11 5.13 20.27 -10.49
N ARG A 12 6.07 20.07 -11.42
CA ARG A 12 6.25 18.82 -12.16
C ARG A 12 7.60 18.24 -11.80
N PHE A 13 7.68 16.92 -11.80
CA PHE A 13 8.89 16.18 -11.46
C PHE A 13 9.45 15.52 -12.72
N GLY A 14 10.76 15.59 -12.89
CA GLY A 14 11.46 14.94 -13.99
C GLY A 14 11.63 13.43 -13.82
N GLY A 15 11.46 12.92 -12.59
CA GLY A 15 11.56 11.50 -12.26
C GLY A 15 11.23 11.21 -10.80
N VAL A 16 11.20 9.92 -10.44
CA VAL A 16 10.78 9.46 -9.11
C VAL A 16 11.72 9.94 -8.01
N ASP A 17 13.02 10.06 -8.29
CA ASP A 17 14.00 10.56 -7.32
C ASP A 17 13.68 12.00 -6.88
N GLU A 18 13.30 12.88 -7.81
CA GLU A 18 12.92 14.27 -7.47
C GLU A 18 11.62 14.34 -6.66
N LEU A 19 10.69 13.41 -6.90
CA LEU A 19 9.46 13.29 -6.13
C LEU A 19 9.75 12.79 -4.72
N VAL A 20 10.64 11.80 -4.58
CA VAL A 20 11.09 11.25 -3.29
C VAL A 20 11.77 12.32 -2.46
N ASP A 21 12.67 13.11 -3.06
CA ASP A 21 13.37 14.19 -2.38
C ASP A 21 12.42 15.29 -1.88
N ALA A 22 11.26 15.47 -2.53
CA ALA A 22 10.25 16.44 -2.15
C ALA A 22 9.18 15.89 -1.19
N ALA A 23 8.99 14.57 -1.17
CA ALA A 23 7.93 13.93 -0.40
C ALA A 23 8.37 13.63 1.04
N GLU A 24 7.61 14.13 2.01
CA GLU A 24 7.78 13.82 3.43
C GLU A 24 6.70 12.84 3.88
N LEU A 25 7.10 11.72 4.49
CA LEU A 25 6.16 10.77 5.10
C LEU A 25 5.57 11.39 6.37
N LEU A 26 4.24 11.52 6.40
CA LEU A 26 3.52 12.07 7.53
C LEU A 26 3.08 10.98 8.51
N ASP A 27 2.44 9.92 8.01
CA ASP A 27 1.88 8.87 8.86
C ASP A 27 1.67 7.55 8.11
N VAL A 28 1.54 6.46 8.87
CA VAL A 28 1.09 5.15 8.39
C VAL A 28 -0.13 4.71 9.19
N THR A 29 -1.28 4.61 8.53
CA THR A 29 -2.57 4.26 9.16
C THR A 29 -3.08 2.91 8.66
N PHE A 30 -3.49 2.04 9.58
CA PHE A 30 -4.22 0.82 9.24
C PHE A 30 -5.72 1.10 9.09
N LEU A 31 -6.29 0.70 7.95
CA LEU A 31 -7.73 0.78 7.68
C LEU A 31 -8.45 -0.52 8.01
N GLU A 32 -7.78 -1.65 7.84
CA GLU A 32 -8.30 -2.98 8.18
C GLU A 32 -7.17 -3.86 8.68
N VAL A 33 -7.41 -4.55 9.80
CA VAL A 33 -6.59 -5.69 10.25
C VAL A 33 -7.56 -6.79 10.64
N SER A 34 -7.58 -7.86 9.86
CA SER A 34 -8.49 -8.98 10.03
C SER A 34 -7.75 -10.30 9.93
N GLY A 35 -8.12 -11.22 10.80
CA GLY A 35 -7.65 -12.59 10.79
C GLY A 35 -8.78 -13.54 11.14
N ARG A 36 -8.97 -14.56 10.31
CA ARG A 36 -9.99 -15.58 10.53
C ARG A 36 -9.34 -16.95 10.50
N ARG A 37 -9.29 -17.59 11.66
CA ARG A 37 -8.95 -19.00 11.78
C ARG A 37 -9.99 -19.86 11.07
N LEU A 38 -9.52 -20.86 10.36
CA LEU A 38 -10.33 -21.86 9.66
C LEU A 38 -10.34 -23.10 10.54
N PHE A 39 -11.53 -23.48 11.03
CA PHE A 39 -11.72 -24.62 11.93
C PHE A 39 -11.97 -25.93 11.18
N ASP A 40 -12.00 -25.88 9.85
CA ASP A 40 -12.26 -27.04 9.02
C ASP A 40 -11.00 -27.90 8.91
N ARG A 41 -11.20 -29.21 8.78
CA ARG A 41 -10.17 -30.25 8.80
C ARG A 41 -8.96 -29.81 7.95
N PRO A 42 -7.80 -29.50 8.56
CA PRO A 42 -6.63 -29.00 7.84
C PRO A 42 -6.20 -29.92 6.68
N GLU A 43 -6.54 -31.20 6.80
CA GLU A 43 -6.28 -32.27 5.83
C GLU A 43 -7.09 -32.16 4.52
N GLU A 44 -8.14 -31.33 4.50
CA GLU A 44 -8.97 -31.10 3.32
C GLU A 44 -8.48 -29.92 2.46
N ARG A 45 -7.58 -29.08 2.99
CA ARG A 45 -6.96 -27.98 2.23
C ARG A 45 -5.60 -28.39 1.68
N ARG A 46 -5.35 -28.03 0.41
CA ARG A 46 -4.07 -28.29 -0.25
C ARG A 46 -3.19 -27.04 -0.17
N GLU A 47 -1.87 -27.21 -0.22
CA GLU A 47 -0.91 -26.10 -0.28
C GLU A 47 -1.17 -25.17 -1.50
N GLU A 48 -1.84 -25.67 -2.54
CA GLU A 48 -2.32 -24.89 -3.69
C GLU A 48 -3.39 -23.84 -3.34
N ASP A 49 -4.02 -23.93 -2.16
CA ASP A 49 -5.00 -22.95 -1.65
C ASP A 49 -4.33 -21.74 -0.99
N ASP A 50 -3.00 -21.73 -0.87
CA ASP A 50 -2.25 -20.58 -0.39
C ASP A 50 -2.42 -19.42 -1.39
N ARG A 51 -3.05 -18.35 -0.92
CA ARG A 51 -3.32 -17.16 -1.74
C ARG A 51 -2.57 -16.00 -1.14
N THR A 52 -1.84 -15.27 -1.97
CA THR A 52 -1.24 -13.98 -1.60
C THR A 52 -1.59 -12.99 -2.70
N SER A 53 -2.29 -11.92 -2.33
CA SER A 53 -2.62 -10.81 -3.21
C SER A 53 -2.22 -9.52 -2.52
N LEU A 54 -1.43 -8.70 -3.21
CA LEU A 54 -1.12 -7.35 -2.76
C LEU A 54 -1.68 -6.39 -3.81
N LEU A 55 -2.59 -5.52 -3.39
CA LEU A 55 -3.08 -4.44 -4.23
C LEU A 55 -2.52 -3.14 -3.70
N ALA A 56 -1.99 -2.30 -4.58
CA ALA A 56 -1.47 -1.00 -4.22
C ALA A 56 -2.01 0.07 -5.16
N TRP A 57 -2.37 1.23 -4.61
CA TRP A 57 -2.84 2.35 -5.38
C TRP A 57 -2.45 3.67 -4.72
N LEU A 58 -2.40 4.71 -5.53
CA LEU A 58 -2.07 6.07 -5.10
C LEU A 58 -3.29 6.96 -5.26
N ARG A 59 -3.49 7.84 -4.28
CA ARG A 59 -4.46 8.92 -4.30
C ARG A 59 -3.74 10.24 -4.04
N GLU A 60 -4.08 11.27 -4.80
CA GLU A 60 -3.66 12.65 -4.51
C GLU A 60 -4.67 13.28 -3.53
N ALA A 61 -4.19 14.05 -2.57
CA ALA A 61 -5.06 14.77 -1.64
C ALA A 61 -5.81 15.90 -2.37
N ASP A 62 -7.00 16.25 -1.88
CA ASP A 62 -7.87 17.24 -2.52
C ASP A 62 -7.25 18.64 -2.61
N ASP A 63 -6.30 18.97 -1.72
CA ASP A 63 -5.56 20.24 -1.73
C ASP A 63 -4.39 20.28 -2.74
N GLY A 64 -4.13 19.16 -3.42
CA GLY A 64 -3.08 19.00 -4.41
C GLY A 64 -1.66 18.95 -3.84
N THR A 65 -1.49 18.87 -2.52
CA THR A 65 -0.19 18.88 -1.84
C THR A 65 0.16 17.56 -1.17
N GLY A 66 -0.79 16.64 -1.06
CA GLY A 66 -0.63 15.34 -0.42
C GLY A 66 -0.67 14.17 -1.39
N LEU A 67 -0.02 13.08 -0.99
CA LEU A 67 -0.03 11.79 -1.66
C LEU A 67 -0.34 10.71 -0.65
N GLU A 68 -1.22 9.77 -1.00
CA GLU A 68 -1.51 8.61 -0.17
C GLU A 68 -1.27 7.35 -0.98
N VAL A 69 -0.36 6.50 -0.54
CA VAL A 69 -0.23 5.15 -1.08
C VAL A 69 -0.97 4.21 -0.16
N ARG A 70 -1.94 3.48 -0.68
CA ARG A 70 -2.68 2.45 0.04
C ARG A 70 -2.25 1.08 -0.46
N CYS A 71 -2.00 0.16 0.48
CA CYS A 71 -1.75 -1.24 0.21
C CYS A 71 -2.77 -2.10 0.94
N ARG A 72 -3.42 -3.01 0.19
CA ARG A 72 -4.26 -4.07 0.73
C ARG A 72 -3.63 -5.42 0.44
N LEU A 73 -3.21 -6.09 1.50
CA LEU A 73 -2.69 -7.45 1.49
C LEU A 73 -3.80 -8.42 1.90
N GLU A 74 -4.10 -9.37 1.03
CA GLU A 74 -4.93 -10.52 1.35
C GLU A 74 -4.08 -11.78 1.29
N LEU A 75 -4.09 -12.55 2.37
CA LEU A 75 -3.31 -13.75 2.49
C LEU A 75 -4.16 -14.89 3.06
N GLY A 76 -4.15 -16.05 2.43
CA GLY A 76 -4.74 -17.27 2.97
C GLY A 76 -3.72 -18.40 3.02
N ASN A 77 -3.83 -19.25 4.04
CA ASN A 77 -3.18 -20.55 4.10
C ASN A 77 -4.18 -21.63 4.53
N THR A 78 -3.70 -22.84 4.82
CA THR A 78 -4.55 -23.96 5.26
C THR A 78 -5.23 -23.72 6.62
N GLN A 79 -4.69 -22.83 7.46
CA GLN A 79 -5.14 -22.62 8.85
C GLN A 79 -5.94 -21.32 9.06
N ALA A 80 -5.72 -20.29 8.24
CA ALA A 80 -6.33 -18.98 8.41
C ALA A 80 -6.35 -18.15 7.11
N ASN A 81 -7.26 -17.16 7.08
CA ASN A 81 -7.22 -16.05 6.15
C ASN A 81 -6.90 -14.75 6.90
N PHE A 82 -6.19 -13.85 6.23
CA PHE A 82 -5.71 -12.58 6.73
C PHE A 82 -6.04 -11.47 5.71
N VAL A 83 -6.42 -10.31 6.23
CA VAL A 83 -6.53 -9.08 5.46
C VAL A 83 -5.83 -7.99 6.25
N VAL A 84 -4.92 -7.27 5.61
CA VAL A 84 -4.29 -6.08 6.16
C VAL A 84 -4.36 -4.98 5.12
N ASP A 85 -4.94 -3.84 5.50
CA ASP A 85 -5.13 -2.69 4.64
C ASP A 85 -4.53 -1.46 5.34
N ALA A 86 -3.56 -0.82 4.72
CA ALA A 86 -2.80 0.27 5.30
C ALA A 86 -2.51 1.37 4.28
N VAL A 87 -2.41 2.61 4.76
CA VAL A 87 -2.13 3.80 3.98
C VAL A 87 -0.88 4.48 4.52
N ALA A 88 0.05 4.83 3.65
CA ALA A 88 1.14 5.76 3.93
C ALA A 88 0.77 7.12 3.33
N ALA A 89 0.67 8.14 4.18
CA ALA A 89 0.38 9.51 3.80
C ALA A 89 1.67 10.33 3.70
N PHE A 90 1.81 11.07 2.62
CA PHE A 90 2.94 11.94 2.33
C PHE A 90 2.47 13.36 2.01
N THR A 91 3.33 14.34 2.24
CA THR A 91 3.15 15.70 1.72
C THR A 91 4.33 16.10 0.84
N VAL A 92 4.05 16.89 -0.19
CA VAL A 92 5.04 17.53 -1.07
C VAL A 92 5.24 19.00 -0.68
N GLY A 93 4.41 19.54 0.22
CA GLY A 93 4.48 20.93 0.71
C GLY A 93 4.03 22.00 -0.29
N GLU A 94 3.90 21.66 -1.56
CA GLU A 94 3.42 22.55 -2.62
C GLU A 94 2.53 21.81 -3.64
N PRO A 95 1.64 22.50 -4.36
CA PRO A 95 0.81 21.87 -5.38
C PRO A 95 1.64 21.26 -6.51
N PHE A 96 1.28 20.05 -6.92
CA PHE A 96 1.99 19.33 -7.97
C PHE A 96 1.04 18.65 -8.97
N GLU A 97 1.63 18.13 -10.04
CA GLU A 97 0.97 17.27 -11.03
C GLU A 97 1.85 16.04 -11.27
N LEU A 98 1.27 14.83 -11.19
CA LEU A 98 1.99 13.58 -11.45
C LEU A 98 1.50 12.91 -12.73
N GLU A 99 2.47 12.51 -13.55
CA GLU A 99 2.22 11.61 -14.68
C GLU A 99 1.94 10.18 -14.19
N PRO A 100 1.08 9.40 -14.87
CA PRO A 100 0.71 8.05 -14.44
C PRO A 100 1.90 7.10 -14.25
N THR A 101 2.94 7.23 -15.07
CA THR A 101 4.16 6.42 -14.95
C THR A 101 4.90 6.71 -13.65
N LEU A 102 4.96 7.98 -13.27
CA LEU A 102 5.61 8.43 -12.05
C LEU A 102 4.82 8.01 -10.80
N GLN A 103 3.49 8.02 -10.87
CA GLN A 103 2.63 7.47 -9.82
C GLN A 103 2.92 5.98 -9.60
N GLN A 104 3.04 5.19 -10.67
CA GLN A 104 3.35 3.77 -10.57
C GLN A 104 4.75 3.52 -9.97
N GLU A 105 5.76 4.24 -10.44
CA GLU A 105 7.12 4.15 -9.90
C GLU A 105 7.15 4.49 -8.40
N PHE A 106 6.44 5.54 -7.99
CA PHE A 106 6.37 5.93 -6.58
C PHE A 106 5.67 4.87 -5.72
N ILE A 107 4.57 4.28 -6.20
CA ILE A 107 3.91 3.15 -5.51
C ILE A 107 4.90 2.00 -5.32
N GLU A 108 5.55 1.55 -6.39
CA GLU A 108 6.39 0.34 -6.39
C GLU A 108 7.67 0.52 -5.59
N LEU A 109 8.36 1.65 -5.74
CA LEU A 109 9.67 1.88 -5.14
C LEU A 109 9.58 2.38 -3.70
N ILE A 110 8.56 3.16 -3.37
CA ILE A 110 8.49 3.90 -2.11
C ILE A 110 7.31 3.42 -1.27
N GLY A 111 6.09 3.55 -1.79
CA GLY A 111 4.88 3.27 -1.02
C GLY A 111 4.80 1.83 -0.53
N VAL A 112 4.96 0.85 -1.43
CA VAL A 112 4.99 -0.57 -1.07
C VAL A 112 6.18 -0.88 -0.17
N THR A 113 7.36 -0.33 -0.46
CA THR A 113 8.57 -0.54 0.36
C THR A 113 8.39 -0.06 1.79
N ILE A 114 7.76 1.10 2.00
CA ILE A 114 7.45 1.67 3.31
C ILE A 114 6.38 0.86 4.03
N LEU A 115 5.32 0.45 3.34
CA LEU A 115 4.19 -0.25 3.96
C LEU A 115 4.48 -1.73 4.25
N TYR A 116 5.37 -2.36 3.50
CA TYR A 116 5.61 -3.80 3.60
C TYR A 116 5.99 -4.29 5.02
N PRO A 117 6.89 -3.64 5.78
CA PRO A 117 7.16 -4.02 7.17
C PRO A 117 5.93 -3.97 8.08
N TYR A 118 5.05 -2.98 7.90
CA TYR A 118 3.82 -2.83 8.68
C TYR A 118 2.82 -3.93 8.34
N LEU A 119 2.64 -4.24 7.05
CA LEU A 119 1.79 -5.33 6.59
C LEU A 119 2.29 -6.68 7.14
N ARG A 120 3.60 -6.93 7.08
CA ARG A 120 4.23 -8.16 7.57
C ARG A 120 4.09 -8.32 9.07
N GLU A 121 4.34 -7.27 9.84
CA GLU A 121 4.17 -7.29 11.29
C GLU A 121 2.71 -7.58 11.66
N SER A 122 1.75 -6.91 11.01
CA SER A 122 0.33 -7.09 11.30
C SER A 122 -0.16 -8.51 11.00
N VAL A 123 0.28 -9.11 9.89
CA VAL A 123 0.00 -10.54 9.61
C VAL A 123 0.59 -11.43 10.69
N HIS A 124 1.84 -11.21 11.07
CA HIS A 124 2.51 -12.00 12.09
C HIS A 124 1.81 -11.90 13.46
N SER A 125 1.54 -10.69 13.93
CA SER A 125 0.84 -10.40 15.18
C SER A 125 -0.56 -11.04 15.19
N THR A 126 -1.27 -10.99 14.07
CA THR A 126 -2.58 -11.61 13.91
C THR A 126 -2.51 -13.14 13.93
N ALA A 127 -1.54 -13.74 13.23
CA ALA A 127 -1.33 -15.18 13.24
C ALA A 127 -1.02 -15.71 14.65
N VAL A 128 -0.15 -15.00 15.39
CA VAL A 128 0.17 -15.33 16.79
C VAL A 128 -1.08 -15.29 17.67
N LYS A 129 -1.94 -14.25 17.53
CA LYS A 129 -3.20 -14.14 18.28
C LYS A 129 -4.18 -15.27 17.97
N LEU A 130 -4.20 -15.76 16.74
CA LEU A 130 -5.05 -16.88 16.32
C LEU A 130 -4.50 -18.27 16.69
N GLY A 131 -3.22 -18.34 17.09
CA GLY A 131 -2.51 -19.58 17.36
C GLY A 131 -2.33 -20.45 16.10
N VAL A 132 -1.99 -19.80 14.99
CA VAL A 132 -1.72 -20.43 13.68
C VAL A 132 -0.31 -20.08 13.19
N ASP A 133 0.20 -20.85 12.25
CA ASP A 133 1.50 -20.61 11.63
C ASP A 133 1.48 -19.27 10.88
N THR A 134 2.56 -18.50 11.04
CA THR A 134 2.72 -17.24 10.33
C THR A 134 3.08 -17.52 8.88
N PRO A 135 2.28 -17.07 7.92
CA PRO A 135 2.65 -17.18 6.52
C PRO A 135 3.82 -16.25 6.21
N MET A 136 4.87 -16.79 5.60
CA MET A 136 6.06 -16.01 5.26
C MET A 136 5.81 -15.12 4.06
N LEU A 137 5.63 -13.82 4.30
CA LEU A 137 5.83 -12.82 3.25
C LEU A 137 7.32 -12.81 2.89
N SER A 138 7.64 -13.24 1.67
CA SER A 138 9.01 -13.32 1.18
C SER A 138 9.60 -11.93 0.96
N LEU A 139 10.69 -11.60 1.68
CA LEU A 139 11.43 -10.34 1.60
C LEU A 139 12.02 -10.04 0.21
N ARG A 140 12.10 -11.06 -0.65
CA ARG A 140 12.90 -11.03 -1.88
C ARG A 140 12.27 -10.21 -3.00
N ASN A 141 10.95 -9.99 -2.96
CA ASN A 141 10.26 -9.27 -4.02
C ASN A 141 8.84 -8.85 -3.56
N PRO A 142 8.67 -7.67 -2.95
CA PRO A 142 7.35 -7.17 -2.55
C PRO A 142 6.44 -6.85 -3.76
N TRP A 143 6.99 -6.61 -4.95
CA TRP A 143 6.26 -6.27 -6.18
C TRP A 143 5.79 -7.47 -7.01
N ALA A 144 6.32 -8.69 -6.77
CA ALA A 144 5.86 -9.91 -7.44
C ALA A 144 4.37 -10.20 -7.18
N ALA A 145 3.87 -9.84 -5.99
CA ALA A 145 2.47 -9.99 -5.62
C ALA A 145 1.58 -8.82 -6.09
N ALA A 146 2.17 -7.70 -6.49
CA ALA A 146 1.48 -6.42 -6.72
C ALA A 146 0.97 -6.18 -8.15
N ARG A 147 1.12 -7.16 -9.07
CA ARG A 147 0.89 -6.98 -10.52
C ARG A 147 -0.57 -6.75 -10.96
N GLN A 148 -1.49 -6.42 -10.05
CA GLN A 148 -2.85 -6.00 -10.37
C GLN A 148 -3.13 -4.59 -9.80
N VAL A 149 -2.48 -3.58 -10.37
CA VAL A 149 -2.80 -2.17 -10.08
C VAL A 149 -4.05 -1.78 -10.86
N GLN A 150 -5.17 -1.57 -10.17
CA GLN A 150 -6.38 -0.99 -10.77
C GLN A 150 -6.52 0.46 -10.31
N HIS A 151 -6.52 1.38 -11.28
CA HIS A 151 -6.89 2.78 -11.05
C HIS A 151 -8.40 2.87 -10.82
N GLN A 152 -8.83 3.20 -9.61
CA GLN A 152 -10.18 3.74 -9.40
C GLN A 152 -10.08 5.25 -9.31
N ARG A 153 -10.63 5.92 -10.34
CA ARG A 153 -10.99 7.33 -10.29
C ARG A 153 -12.29 7.40 -9.50
N SER A 154 -12.30 8.13 -8.38
CA SER A 154 -13.55 8.59 -7.78
C SER A 154 -14.18 9.68 -8.63
#